data_AF-A0A517LYF0-F1
#
_entry.id   AF-A0A517LYF0-F1
#
_cell.length_a   1.000
_cell.length_b   1.000
_cell.length_c   1.000
_cell.angle_alpha   90.00
_cell.angle_beta   90.00
_cell.angle_gamma   90.00
#
_symmetry.space_group_name_H-M   'P 1'
#
loop_
_entity.id
_entity.type
_entity.pdbx_description
1 polymer ?
#
loop_
_entity_poly.entity_id
_entity_poly.type
_entity_poly.pdbx_seq_one_letter_code
_entity_poly.pdbx_strand_id
1 'polypeptide(L)'
;MSQALLLSTDLFFASRIKSAAVEAGYEMSMGKSIEKVTLNEGLQVVIVDLATTGSTVEAIAQHVRQQTPAARLIAFGPHVQTGRLSAARDAGFDLVLTRGQLDHGLGQLFSKA
;
A
#
# COMPACT_ATOMS: atom_id res chain seq x y z
N MET A 1 10.74 -15.50 -0.28
CA MET A 1 9.75 -15.10 0.75
C MET A 1 8.84 -14.05 0.13
N SER A 2 7.56 -14.00 0.50
CA SER A 2 6.65 -12.97 0.00
C SER A 2 7.02 -11.61 0.59
N GLN A 3 7.13 -10.58 -0.23
CA GLN A 3 7.46 -9.23 0.23
C GLN A 3 6.26 -8.29 0.14
N ALA A 4 6.21 -7.36 1.10
CA ALA A 4 5.26 -6.27 1.13
C ALA A 4 5.99 -4.93 1.29
N LEU A 5 5.43 -3.88 0.69
CA LEU A 5 5.93 -2.52 0.80
C LEU A 5 4.83 -1.62 1.36
N LEU A 6 5.18 -0.81 2.36
CA LEU A 6 4.33 0.28 2.84
C LEU A 6 4.94 1.64 2.49
N LEU A 7 4.19 2.46 1.76
CA LEU A 7 4.50 3.87 1.55
C LEU A 7 3.72 4.74 2.54
N SER A 8 4.36 5.09 3.65
CA SER A 8 3.77 5.92 4.70
C SER A 8 4.84 6.53 5.60
N THR A 9 4.55 7.69 6.19
CA THR A 9 5.30 8.24 7.32
C THR A 9 4.53 8.17 8.64
N ASP A 10 3.35 7.55 8.65
CA ASP A 10 2.49 7.40 9.82
C ASP A 10 2.89 6.12 10.60
N LEU A 11 3.59 6.30 11.71
CA LEU A 11 4.12 5.18 12.50
C LEU A 11 3.02 4.34 13.17
N PHE A 12 1.85 4.92 13.44
CA PHE A 12 0.74 4.19 14.08
C PHE A 12 0.19 3.13 13.13
N PHE A 13 -0.17 3.54 11.91
CA PHE A 13 -0.64 2.61 10.89
C PHE A 13 0.48 1.67 10.43
N ALA A 14 1.71 2.18 10.29
CA ALA A 14 2.84 1.36 9.87
C ALA A 14 3.11 0.19 10.81
N SER A 15 3.07 0.42 12.13
CA SER A 15 3.24 -0.65 13.11
C SER A 15 2.19 -1.75 12.95
N ARG A 16 0.91 -1.36 12.85
CA ARG A 16 -0.22 -2.30 12.70
C ARG A 16 -0.17 -3.09 11.38
N ILE A 17 0.06 -2.40 10.27
CA ILE A 17 0.17 -3.01 8.94
C ILE A 17 1.36 -3.98 8.91
N LYS A 18 2.49 -3.60 9.51
CA LYS A 18 3.67 -4.46 9.60
C LYS A 18 3.40 -5.72 10.41
N SER A 19 2.75 -5.61 11.57
CA SER A 19 2.37 -6.78 12.37
C SER A 19 1.50 -7.74 11.57
N ALA A 20 0.44 -7.25 10.91
CA ALA A 20 -0.46 -8.07 10.10
C ALA A 20 0.26 -8.75 8.92
N ALA A 21 1.20 -8.06 8.28
CA ALA A 21 1.99 -8.61 7.18
C ALA A 21 2.90 -9.75 7.65
N VAL A 22 3.62 -9.54 8.77
CA VAL A 22 4.52 -10.54 9.35
C VAL A 22 3.75 -11.77 9.81
N GLU A 23 2.59 -11.59 10.45
CA GLU A 23 1.70 -12.70 10.83
C GLU A 23 1.23 -13.52 9.63
N ALA A 24 1.04 -12.86 8.47
CA ALA A 24 0.70 -13.52 7.20
C ALA A 24 1.92 -14.08 6.44
N GLY A 25 3.13 -14.01 7.00
CA GLY A 25 4.37 -14.55 6.42
C GLY A 25 5.05 -13.66 5.38
N TYR A 26 4.76 -12.35 5.39
CA TYR A 26 5.42 -11.37 4.53
C TYR A 26 6.59 -10.70 5.24
N GLU A 27 7.65 -10.42 4.48
CA GLU A 27 8.68 -9.47 4.89
C GLU A 27 8.24 -8.06 4.45
N MET A 28 8.09 -7.14 5.40
CA MET A 28 7.62 -5.78 5.10
C MET A 28 8.74 -4.75 5.15
N SER A 29 8.87 -4.01 4.05
CA SER A 29 9.69 -2.81 3.92
C SER A 29 8.83 -1.54 3.97
N MET A 30 9.45 -0.40 4.29
CA MET A 30 8.78 0.90 4.37
C MET A 30 9.53 1.97 3.58
N GLY A 31 8.78 2.90 3.00
CA GLY A 31 9.32 4.08 2.33
C GLY A 31 8.38 5.27 2.37
N LYS A 32 8.87 6.45 1.99
CA LYS A 32 8.06 7.67 1.86
C LYS A 32 7.58 7.90 0.43
N SER A 33 8.35 7.45 -0.55
CA SER A 33 8.15 7.69 -1.98
C SER A 33 8.52 6.44 -2.75
N ILE A 34 7.78 6.16 -3.81
CA ILE A 34 7.99 4.97 -4.65
C ILE A 34 9.37 4.98 -5.34
N GLU A 35 9.92 6.15 -5.59
CA GLU A 35 11.21 6.30 -6.27
C GLU A 35 12.42 6.01 -5.36
N LYS A 36 12.19 5.97 -4.05
CA LYS A 36 13.24 5.72 -3.04
C LYS A 36 13.26 4.29 -2.53
N VAL A 37 12.43 3.43 -3.09
CA VAL A 37 12.32 2.03 -2.68
C VAL A 37 12.64 1.13 -3.86
N THR A 38 13.25 -0.01 -3.56
CA THR A 38 13.57 -1.01 -4.59
C THR A 38 12.42 -1.99 -4.67
N LEU A 39 11.81 -2.10 -5.86
CA LEU A 39 10.85 -3.15 -6.17
C LEU A 39 11.60 -4.35 -6.74
N ASN A 40 11.18 -5.56 -6.39
CA ASN A 40 11.73 -6.78 -6.95
C ASN A 40 10.59 -7.78 -7.20
N GLU A 41 10.88 -8.85 -7.93
CA GLU A 41 9.90 -9.86 -8.33
C GLU A 41 9.18 -10.56 -7.16
N GLY A 42 9.76 -10.54 -5.96
CA GLY A 42 9.15 -11.11 -4.74
C GLY A 42 8.09 -10.21 -4.09
N LEU A 43 7.93 -8.98 -4.57
CA LEU A 43 6.95 -8.03 -4.04
C LEU A 43 5.54 -8.37 -4.53
N GLN A 44 4.68 -8.70 -3.57
CA GLN A 44 3.31 -9.15 -3.84
C GLN A 44 2.25 -8.15 -3.39
N VAL A 45 2.58 -7.26 -2.44
CA VAL A 45 1.63 -6.29 -1.90
C VAL A 45 2.31 -4.93 -1.73
N VAL A 46 1.68 -3.88 -2.25
CA VAL A 46 2.09 -2.48 -2.06
C VAL A 46 0.94 -1.74 -1.41
N ILE A 47 1.19 -1.13 -0.26
CA ILE A 47 0.21 -0.37 0.51
C ILE A 47 0.63 1.08 0.56
N VAL A 48 -0.28 1.99 0.25
CA VAL A 48 0.01 3.44 0.14
C VAL A 48 -0.89 4.23 1.07
N ASP A 49 -0.29 4.98 1.98
CA ASP A 49 -0.98 6.00 2.76
C ASP A 49 -1.10 7.29 1.95
N LEU A 50 -2.30 7.56 1.45
CA LEU A 50 -2.61 8.76 0.67
C LEU A 50 -2.46 10.05 1.47
N ALA A 51 -2.42 9.99 2.81
CA ALA A 51 -2.21 11.17 3.64
C ALA A 51 -0.74 11.59 3.69
N THR A 52 0.19 10.64 3.60
CA THR A 52 1.61 10.87 3.92
C THR A 52 2.60 10.50 2.81
N THR A 53 2.15 9.81 1.76
CA THR A 53 2.97 9.50 0.59
C THR A 53 3.54 10.76 -0.05
N GLY A 54 4.82 10.70 -0.43
CA GLY A 54 5.52 11.78 -1.14
C GLY A 54 5.39 11.72 -2.65
N SER A 55 4.68 10.74 -3.20
CA SER A 55 4.49 10.52 -4.63
C SER A 55 3.00 10.65 -5.01
N THR A 56 2.72 11.05 -6.25
CA THR A 56 1.34 11.03 -6.76
C THR A 56 0.86 9.59 -6.99
N VAL A 57 -0.45 9.37 -6.98
CA VAL A 57 -1.04 8.03 -7.15
C VAL A 57 -0.76 7.46 -8.53
N GLU A 58 -0.72 8.31 -9.55
CA GLU A 58 -0.40 7.95 -10.93
C GLU A 58 1.06 7.49 -11.05
N ALA A 59 2.00 8.22 -10.45
CA ALA A 59 3.41 7.86 -10.44
C ALA A 59 3.63 6.52 -9.71
N ILE A 60 2.93 6.30 -8.59
CA ILE A 60 3.01 5.04 -7.86
C ILE A 60 2.44 3.90 -8.70
N ALA A 61 1.24 4.04 -9.25
CA ALA A 61 0.58 3.01 -10.04
C ALA A 61 1.43 2.65 -11.27
N GLN A 62 1.92 3.65 -11.99
CA GLN A 62 2.80 3.44 -13.15
C GLN A 62 4.06 2.67 -12.76
N HIS A 63 4.76 3.10 -11.70
CA HIS A 63 6.02 2.47 -11.30
C HIS A 63 5.81 1.02 -10.82
N VAL A 64 4.77 0.77 -10.01
CA VAL A 64 4.45 -0.58 -9.54
C VAL A 64 4.04 -1.49 -10.70
N ARG A 65 3.23 -1.01 -11.65
CA ARG A 65 2.82 -1.82 -12.80
C ARG A 65 3.96 -2.12 -13.76
N GLN A 66 4.94 -1.22 -13.88
CA GLN A 66 6.13 -1.43 -14.72
C GLN A 66 7.10 -2.47 -14.13
N GLN A 67 7.32 -2.45 -12.82
CA GLN A 67 8.34 -3.31 -12.17
C GLN A 67 7.75 -4.61 -11.63
N THR A 68 6.54 -4.57 -11.09
CA THR A 68 5.89 -5.68 -10.37
C THR A 68 4.40 -5.72 -10.73
N PRO A 69 4.03 -6.02 -12.00
CA PRO A 69 2.65 -5.91 -12.49
C PRO A 69 1.65 -6.76 -11.70
N ALA A 70 2.09 -7.90 -11.18
CA ALA A 70 1.28 -8.82 -10.39
C ALA A 70 1.12 -8.40 -8.91
N ALA A 71 1.85 -7.38 -8.44
CA ALA A 71 1.72 -6.91 -7.07
C ALA A 71 0.33 -6.25 -6.88
N ARG A 72 -0.33 -6.62 -5.78
CA ARG A 72 -1.59 -6.01 -5.37
C ARG A 72 -1.30 -4.61 -4.80
N LEU A 73 -1.89 -3.60 -5.42
CA LEU A 73 -1.71 -2.20 -5.08
C LEU A 73 -2.92 -1.68 -4.30
N ILE A 74 -2.69 -1.34 -3.03
CA ILE A 74 -3.72 -0.96 -2.05
C ILE A 74 -3.46 0.47 -1.59
N ALA A 75 -4.48 1.33 -1.59
CA ALA A 75 -4.40 2.66 -1.02
C ALA A 75 -5.29 2.80 0.20
N PHE A 76 -4.88 3.63 1.15
CA PHE A 76 -5.74 4.05 2.25
C PHE A 76 -5.58 5.52 2.58
N GLY A 77 -6.62 6.15 3.11
CA GLY A 77 -6.56 7.56 3.52
C GLY A 77 -7.75 7.99 4.39
N PRO A 78 -7.72 9.22 4.93
CA PRO A 78 -8.85 9.79 5.67
C PRO A 78 -10.10 9.88 4.78
N HIS A 79 -11.28 9.58 5.34
CA HIS A 79 -12.55 9.59 4.59
C HIS A 79 -12.90 10.98 4.02
N VAL A 80 -12.44 12.05 4.67
CA VAL A 80 -12.62 13.44 4.22
C VAL A 80 -11.80 13.78 2.98
N GLN A 81 -10.79 12.97 2.62
CA GLN A 81 -9.96 13.16 1.43
C GLN A 81 -10.52 12.38 0.24
N THR A 82 -11.81 12.54 -0.03
CA THR A 82 -12.54 11.84 -1.10
C THR A 82 -11.88 12.00 -2.46
N GLY A 83 -11.32 13.18 -2.77
CA GLY A 83 -10.57 13.43 -4.00
C GLY A 83 -9.34 12.56 -4.16
N ARG A 84 -8.55 12.33 -3.08
CA ARG A 84 -7.38 11.45 -3.12
C ARG A 84 -7.78 9.98 -3.25
N LEU A 85 -8.87 9.59 -2.60
CA LEU A 85 -9.43 8.25 -2.70
C LEU A 85 -9.96 7.98 -4.13
N SER A 86 -10.61 8.95 -4.76
CA SER A 86 -11.04 8.86 -6.17
C SER A 86 -9.83 8.74 -7.09
N ALA A 87 -8.85 9.64 -6.98
CA ALA A 87 -7.66 9.62 -7.80
C ALA A 87 -6.91 8.27 -7.72
N ALA A 88 -6.82 7.66 -6.54
CA ALA A 88 -6.23 6.32 -6.40
C ALA A 88 -7.01 5.24 -7.17
N ARG A 89 -8.35 5.29 -7.18
CA ARG A 89 -9.17 4.37 -7.98
C ARG A 89 -8.95 4.61 -9.46
N ASP A 90 -8.98 5.87 -9.88
CA ASP A 90 -8.82 6.29 -11.27
C ASP A 90 -7.42 5.92 -11.80
N ALA A 91 -6.41 5.91 -10.92
CA ALA A 91 -5.05 5.45 -11.22
C ALA A 91 -4.89 3.91 -11.27
N GLY A 92 -5.95 3.14 -11.00
CA GLY A 92 -5.94 1.68 -11.13
C GLY A 92 -5.39 0.92 -9.91
N PHE A 93 -5.55 1.48 -8.71
CA PHE A 93 -5.32 0.73 -7.46
C PHE A 93 -6.35 -0.39 -7.32
N ASP A 94 -5.90 -1.59 -6.94
CA ASP A 94 -6.74 -2.79 -6.82
C ASP A 94 -7.73 -2.70 -5.66
N LEU A 95 -7.36 -1.97 -4.60
CA LEU A 95 -8.21 -1.75 -3.44
C LEU A 95 -7.93 -0.37 -2.85
N VAL A 96 -8.99 0.38 -2.53
CA VAL A 96 -8.84 1.69 -1.90
C VAL A 96 -9.78 1.83 -0.71
N LEU A 97 -9.19 2.02 0.48
CA LEU A 97 -9.88 1.99 1.76
C LEU A 97 -9.83 3.35 2.47
N THR A 98 -10.79 3.60 3.34
CA THR A 98 -10.61 4.60 4.39
C THR A 98 -9.71 4.04 5.49
N ARG A 99 -9.10 4.91 6.30
CA ARG A 99 -8.35 4.51 7.50
C ARG A 99 -9.14 3.58 8.43
N GLY A 100 -10.44 3.85 8.63
CA GLY A 100 -11.31 2.99 9.44
C GLY A 100 -11.51 1.61 8.82
N GLN A 101 -11.79 1.53 7.51
CA GLN A 101 -11.91 0.26 6.80
C GLN A 101 -10.62 -0.55 6.82
N LEU A 102 -9.47 0.12 6.67
CA LEU A 102 -8.16 -0.52 6.80
C LEU A 102 -8.01 -1.15 8.19
N ASP A 103 -8.22 -0.36 9.25
CA ASP A 103 -8.01 -0.83 10.63
C ASP A 103 -8.89 -2.03 10.99
N HIS A 104 -10.15 -2.05 10.54
CA HIS A 104 -11.06 -3.19 10.70
C HIS A 104 -10.71 -4.40 9.84
N GLY A 105 -10.00 -4.21 8.72
CA GLY A 105 -9.75 -5.23 7.69
C GLY A 105 -8.31 -5.73 7.59
N LEU A 106 -7.40 -5.32 8.49
CA LEU A 106 -5.95 -5.58 8.39
C LEU A 106 -5.59 -7.05 8.12
N GLY A 107 -6.20 -7.99 8.85
CA GLY A 107 -5.93 -9.42 8.70
C GLY A 107 -6.35 -9.98 7.33
N GLN A 108 -7.26 -9.31 6.62
CA GLN A 108 -7.75 -9.73 5.30
C GLN A 108 -6.92 -9.16 4.14
N LEU A 109 -6.07 -8.17 4.39
CA LEU A 109 -5.27 -7.53 3.34
C LEU A 109 -4.21 -8.47 2.76
N PHE A 110 -3.69 -9.37 3.60
CA PHE A 110 -2.59 -10.28 3.28
C PHE A 110 -3.03 -11.74 3.08
N SER A 111 -4.33 -12.02 3.17
CA SER A 111 -4.86 -13.35 2.87
C SER A 111 -4.48 -13.73 1.44
N LYS A 112 -3.84 -14.89 1.28
CA LYS A 112 -3.66 -15.48 -0.05
C LYS A 112 -5.07 -15.75 -0.60
N ALA A 113 -5.39 -15.12 -1.72
CA ALA A 113 -6.52 -15.54 -2.54
C ALA A 113 -6.25 -16.94 -3.09
#